data_AF-A0ABD0ST90-F1
#
_entry.id   AF-A0ABD0ST90-F1
#
_cell.length_a   1.000
_cell.length_b   1.000
_cell.length_c   1.000
_cell.angle_alpha   90.00
_cell.angle_beta   90.00
_cell.angle_gamma   90.00
#
_symmetry.space_group_name_H-M   'P 1'
#
loop_
_entity.id
_entity.type
_entity.pdbx_description
1 polymer ?
#
loop_
_entity_poly.entity_id
_entity_poly.type
_entity_poly.pdbx_seq_one_letter_code
_entity_poly.pdbx_strand_id
1 'polypeptide(L)'
;MSEKSESVFRESENVPPEPPSEDSSSSDSSEEGISSPPPNKRSRRSHRSSSPVERQDDPRIDSLIAQVSFLAQYMGSLQPQMCHTQTTSNYLNNPSATQTPSLSLGELNTDFDNNKLTPQADKERLATLNRLQQFESPAWKGIRYKKSLQAFMATPGFTPLKVNDELCHLNTSKDYLASTEQVLAGLSNAVLEHRQMLQFGLQTIIDWASKSPEELNPNSLFDKISRTFGPETPIYKNSEQTLQIICGKRSECIEIRRDHVLKQVTNTNLKATLRNVPPSAEFLFSKDALLPIIQSLGGLAQYPKLFEKTGPHIINTIYFISK
;
A
#
# COMPACT_ATOMS: atom_id res chain seq x y z
N MET A 1 52.91 -28.27 33.60
CA MET A 1 53.91 -28.41 32.52
C MET A 1 53.15 -28.73 31.25
N SER A 2 52.99 -27.85 30.26
CA SER A 2 53.33 -26.42 30.13
C SER A 2 52.25 -25.82 29.20
N GLU A 3 51.62 -24.68 29.51
CA GLU A 3 52.09 -23.32 29.22
C GLU A 3 52.57 -23.06 27.77
N LYS A 4 51.78 -22.28 27.02
CA LYS A 4 52.15 -21.06 26.25
C LYS A 4 50.92 -20.54 25.45
N SER A 5 50.33 -19.39 25.82
CA SER A 5 50.66 -18.00 25.39
C SER A 5 50.18 -17.70 23.96
N GLU A 6 49.10 -16.94 23.73
CA GLU A 6 48.92 -15.47 23.82
C GLU A 6 49.20 -14.70 22.51
N SER A 7 48.16 -14.01 22.01
CA SER A 7 48.13 -12.78 21.19
C SER A 7 46.66 -12.59 20.77
N VAL A 8 45.88 -11.57 21.12
CA VAL A 8 46.12 -10.14 21.39
C VAL A 8 46.72 -9.42 20.19
N PHE A 9 45.83 -8.86 19.37
CA PHE A 9 46.15 -7.79 18.43
C PHE A 9 45.22 -6.59 18.70
N ARG A 10 45.82 -5.42 18.91
CA ARG A 10 45.17 -4.13 19.12
C ARG A 10 45.87 -3.14 18.19
N GLU A 11 45.16 -2.63 17.21
CA GLU A 11 45.47 -1.38 16.50
C GLU A 11 44.10 -0.76 16.16
N SER A 12 43.68 0.38 16.73
CA SER A 12 44.28 1.73 16.81
C SER A 12 43.78 2.62 15.67
N GLU A 13 43.43 3.86 16.04
CA GLU A 13 42.74 4.83 15.21
C GLU A 13 43.58 5.35 14.03
N ASN A 14 42.91 5.78 12.95
CA ASN A 14 43.44 6.82 12.07
C ASN A 14 42.34 7.61 11.34
N VAL A 15 42.25 8.89 11.70
CA VAL A 15 41.54 10.03 11.09
C VAL A 15 42.60 11.14 11.17
N PRO A 16 42.94 11.94 10.13
CA PRO A 16 42.05 12.88 9.40
C PRO A 16 42.50 13.02 7.89
N PRO A 17 42.36 14.15 7.14
CA PRO A 17 41.62 15.41 7.35
C PRO A 17 40.78 15.95 6.16
N GLU A 18 39.95 16.96 6.42
CA GLU A 18 39.52 17.98 5.42
C GLU A 18 40.68 18.95 5.10
N PRO A 19 40.69 19.60 3.93
CA PRO A 19 40.44 21.05 3.90
C PRO A 19 39.86 21.56 2.55
N PRO A 20 39.73 22.88 2.30
CA PRO A 20 39.12 23.92 3.14
C PRO A 20 38.02 24.71 2.37
N SER A 21 37.33 25.60 3.08
CA SER A 21 36.56 26.71 2.50
C SER A 21 37.46 27.87 2.09
N GLU A 22 37.22 28.48 0.93
CA GLU A 22 37.59 29.89 0.65
C GLU A 22 36.47 30.63 -0.11
N ASP A 23 36.42 31.94 0.11
CA ASP A 23 35.32 32.86 -0.21
C ASP A 23 35.44 33.56 -1.58
N SER A 24 34.45 34.42 -1.86
CA SER A 24 34.50 35.62 -2.72
C SER A 24 34.35 35.43 -4.25
N SER A 25 33.72 36.35 -5.00
CA SER A 25 32.88 37.52 -4.66
C SER A 25 32.23 38.10 -5.93
N SER A 26 31.06 38.78 -5.81
CA SER A 26 30.55 39.86 -6.69
C SER A 26 30.26 39.51 -8.18
N SER A 27 29.26 40.03 -8.92
CA SER A 27 28.08 40.92 -8.70
C SER A 27 26.93 40.40 -9.61
N ASP A 28 25.84 41.08 -10.01
CA ASP A 28 25.34 42.46 -9.84
C ASP A 28 23.79 42.54 -10.00
N SER A 29 23.28 43.77 -9.96
CA SER A 29 21.94 44.30 -10.26
C SER A 29 21.12 43.63 -11.38
N SER A 30 19.83 43.40 -11.10
CA SER A 30 18.76 44.31 -11.57
C SER A 30 17.40 43.99 -10.91
N GLU A 31 16.75 45.02 -10.34
CA GLU A 31 15.31 45.04 -10.07
C GLU A 31 14.50 45.21 -11.38
N GLU A 32 13.21 45.59 -11.27
CA GLU A 32 12.16 45.61 -12.32
C GLU A 32 11.52 44.21 -12.58
N GLY A 33 10.20 44.05 -12.58
CA GLY A 33 9.12 45.00 -12.29
C GLY A 33 7.76 44.30 -12.26
N ILE A 34 6.82 44.84 -11.47
CA ILE A 34 5.47 44.27 -11.30
C ILE A 34 4.64 44.55 -12.56
N SER A 35 4.04 43.53 -13.18
CA SER A 35 2.99 43.73 -14.19
C SER A 35 2.07 42.51 -14.38
N SER A 36 0.85 42.61 -13.84
CA SER A 36 -0.24 41.65 -14.09
C SER A 36 -0.86 41.86 -15.48
N PRO A 37 -1.22 40.81 -16.24
CA PRO A 37 -1.98 40.96 -17.48
C PRO A 37 -3.49 41.21 -17.20
N PRO A 38 -4.14 42.18 -17.86
CA PRO A 38 -5.56 42.49 -17.66
C PRO A 38 -6.49 41.64 -18.55
N PRO A 39 -7.78 41.47 -18.17
CA PRO A 39 -8.75 40.67 -18.93
C PRO A 39 -9.54 41.50 -19.95
N ASN A 40 -9.77 40.94 -21.15
CA ASN A 40 -10.75 41.41 -22.13
C ASN A 40 -11.06 40.24 -23.10
N LYS A 41 -12.21 40.09 -23.76
CA LYS A 41 -13.62 40.47 -23.59
C LYS A 41 -14.31 39.87 -24.82
N ARG A 42 -15.51 39.30 -24.69
CA ARG A 42 -16.28 38.73 -25.80
C ARG A 42 -16.65 39.79 -26.86
N SER A 43 -16.57 39.45 -28.15
CA SER A 43 -17.22 40.13 -29.28
C SER A 43 -17.66 39.06 -30.29
N ARG A 44 -18.94 38.66 -30.29
CA ARG A 44 -20.08 39.15 -31.11
C ARG A 44 -20.14 38.60 -32.55
N ARG A 45 -21.30 38.00 -32.85
CA ARG A 45 -21.75 37.50 -34.16
C ARG A 45 -21.63 38.55 -35.27
N SER A 46 -21.38 38.08 -36.49
CA SER A 46 -21.81 38.74 -37.74
C SER A 46 -22.39 37.69 -38.71
N HIS A 47 -23.51 38.01 -39.37
CA HIS A 47 -24.15 37.21 -40.41
C HIS A 47 -23.97 37.90 -41.76
N ARG A 48 -23.59 37.14 -42.81
CA ARG A 48 -23.81 37.35 -44.26
C ARG A 48 -22.91 36.38 -45.03
N SER A 49 -23.19 35.93 -46.25
CA SER A 49 -24.44 35.77 -47.01
C SER A 49 -24.13 34.88 -48.21
N SER A 50 -25.10 34.08 -48.67
CA SER A 50 -24.93 33.15 -49.79
C SER A 50 -24.76 33.86 -51.14
N SER A 51 -23.90 33.29 -52.00
CA SER A 51 -23.94 33.47 -53.45
C SER A 51 -23.62 32.12 -54.12
N PRO A 52 -24.29 31.74 -55.22
CA PRO A 52 -24.05 30.47 -55.90
C PRO A 52 -22.90 30.60 -56.90
N VAL A 53 -21.97 29.63 -56.89
CA VAL A 53 -20.88 29.54 -57.86
C VAL A 53 -21.16 28.37 -58.80
N GLU A 54 -20.93 28.58 -60.09
CA GLU A 54 -21.12 27.60 -61.15
C GLU A 54 -20.26 26.35 -60.94
N ARG A 55 -20.79 25.19 -61.34
CA ARG A 55 -20.04 23.93 -61.31
C ARG A 55 -19.03 23.93 -62.45
N GLN A 56 -17.75 24.02 -62.11
CA GLN A 56 -16.71 23.42 -62.94
C GLN A 56 -16.68 21.93 -62.62
N ASP A 57 -16.97 21.09 -63.62
CA ASP A 57 -16.81 19.65 -63.50
C ASP A 57 -15.31 19.32 -63.45
N ASP A 58 -14.80 18.98 -62.26
CA ASP A 58 -13.41 18.59 -62.06
C ASP A 58 -13.23 17.16 -62.59
N PRO A 59 -12.37 16.91 -63.59
CA PRO A 59 -12.19 15.58 -64.17
C PRO A 59 -11.67 14.53 -63.17
N ARG A 60 -11.17 14.95 -62.00
CA ARG A 60 -10.83 14.05 -60.89
C ARG A 60 -12.07 13.52 -60.17
N ILE A 61 -13.16 14.27 -60.13
CA ILE A 61 -14.45 13.82 -59.59
C ILE A 61 -15.07 12.80 -60.55
N ASP A 62 -15.03 13.03 -61.87
CA ASP A 62 -15.49 12.03 -62.85
C ASP A 62 -14.66 10.74 -62.82
N SER A 63 -13.33 10.86 -62.66
CA SER A 63 -12.46 9.70 -62.47
C SER A 63 -12.80 8.93 -61.19
N LEU A 64 -13.11 9.63 -60.09
CA LEU A 64 -13.55 9.02 -58.84
C LEU A 64 -14.92 8.36 -58.98
N ILE A 65 -15.89 8.99 -59.67
CA ILE A 65 -17.20 8.41 -59.97
C ILE A 65 -17.04 7.13 -60.78
N ALA A 66 -16.21 7.13 -61.83
CA ALA A 66 -15.94 5.94 -62.63
C ALA A 66 -15.32 4.79 -61.80
N GLN A 67 -14.35 5.10 -60.92
CA GLN A 67 -13.73 4.11 -60.02
C GLN A 67 -14.73 3.54 -59.00
N VAL A 68 -15.56 4.40 -58.40
CA VAL A 68 -16.60 3.98 -57.43
C VAL A 68 -17.69 3.16 -58.12
N SER A 69 -18.10 3.53 -59.34
CA SER A 69 -19.05 2.74 -60.14
C SER A 69 -18.50 1.37 -60.51
N PHE A 70 -17.24 1.28 -60.93
CA PHE A 70 -16.58 0.01 -61.21
C PHE A 70 -16.49 -0.88 -59.97
N LEU A 71 -16.16 -0.31 -58.81
CA LEU A 71 -16.05 -1.04 -57.54
C LEU A 71 -17.43 -1.49 -57.02
N ALA A 72 -18.47 -0.67 -57.18
CA ALA A 72 -19.85 -1.05 -56.89
C ALA A 72 -20.35 -2.19 -57.80
N GLN A 73 -20.00 -2.16 -59.09
CA GLN A 73 -20.36 -3.21 -60.05
C GLN A 73 -19.61 -4.52 -59.76
N TYR A 74 -18.33 -4.43 -59.36
CA TYR A 74 -17.55 -5.58 -58.90
C TYR A 74 -18.15 -6.21 -57.62
N MET A 75 -18.51 -5.41 -56.60
CA MET A 75 -19.20 -5.93 -55.41
C MET A 75 -20.57 -6.54 -55.75
N GLY A 76 -21.33 -5.95 -56.68
CA GLY A 76 -22.59 -6.51 -57.15
C GLY A 76 -22.44 -7.86 -57.85
N SER A 77 -21.30 -8.12 -58.50
CA SER A 77 -21.00 -9.40 -59.15
C SER A 77 -20.59 -10.53 -58.19
N LEU A 78 -20.33 -10.20 -56.91
CA LEU A 78 -19.87 -11.15 -55.89
C LEU A 78 -21.00 -11.72 -55.00
N GLN A 79 -22.28 -11.50 -55.34
CA GLN A 79 -23.42 -12.12 -54.64
C GLN A 79 -24.01 -13.31 -55.41
N PRO A 80 -23.85 -14.55 -54.89
CA PRO A 80 -24.77 -15.65 -55.18
C PRO A 80 -26.16 -15.38 -54.57
N GLN A 81 -27.22 -15.87 -55.20
CA GLN A 81 -28.59 -15.66 -54.75
C GLN A 81 -28.91 -16.40 -53.43
N MET A 82 -29.46 -15.63 -52.47
CA MET A 82 -30.42 -16.01 -51.43
C MET A 82 -30.50 -17.48 -50.95
N CYS A 83 -30.05 -17.75 -49.73
CA CYS A 83 -30.70 -18.69 -48.80
C CYS A 83 -30.39 -18.29 -47.34
N HIS A 84 -31.30 -18.57 -46.39
CA HIS A 84 -31.20 -18.12 -45.00
C HIS A 84 -30.09 -18.81 -44.18
N THR A 85 -29.38 -18.02 -43.38
CA THR A 85 -29.26 -18.25 -41.91
C THR A 85 -28.65 -17.01 -41.24
N GLN A 86 -29.07 -16.72 -40.00
CA GLN A 86 -28.45 -15.65 -39.21
C GLN A 86 -27.09 -16.12 -38.71
N THR A 87 -26.00 -15.45 -39.10
CA THR A 87 -24.70 -15.64 -38.47
C THR A 87 -23.94 -14.33 -38.41
N THR A 88 -23.61 -13.92 -37.19
CA THR A 88 -22.74 -12.78 -36.89
C THR A 88 -21.38 -12.97 -37.55
N SER A 89 -20.86 -11.94 -38.22
CA SER A 89 -19.45 -11.96 -38.65
C SER A 89 -18.79 -10.59 -38.63
N ASN A 90 -17.92 -10.41 -37.63
CA ASN A 90 -16.92 -9.36 -37.57
C ASN A 90 -15.81 -9.63 -38.61
N TYR A 91 -16.07 -9.40 -39.89
CA TYR A 91 -15.02 -9.45 -40.92
C TYR A 91 -14.42 -8.06 -41.15
N LEU A 92 -13.49 -7.67 -40.26
CA LEU A 92 -12.33 -6.79 -40.55
C LEU A 92 -11.42 -6.64 -39.30
N ASN A 93 -11.13 -7.75 -38.61
CA ASN A 93 -10.08 -7.74 -37.57
C ASN A 93 -8.69 -7.91 -38.21
N ASN A 94 -7.81 -6.95 -37.94
CA ASN A 94 -6.41 -6.96 -38.36
C ASN A 94 -5.65 -8.14 -37.71
N PRO A 95 -5.04 -9.07 -38.47
CA PRO A 95 -4.40 -10.27 -37.92
C PRO A 95 -3.08 -10.00 -37.15
N SER A 96 -2.66 -8.73 -37.01
CA SER A 96 -1.45 -8.34 -36.26
C SER A 96 -1.72 -7.84 -34.84
N ALA A 97 -2.96 -7.90 -34.36
CA ALA A 97 -3.35 -7.45 -33.02
C ALA A 97 -4.19 -8.52 -32.29
N THR A 98 -3.64 -9.72 -32.11
CA THR A 98 -4.15 -10.70 -31.15
C THR A 98 -3.92 -10.16 -29.74
N GLN A 99 -4.81 -9.29 -29.26
CA GLN A 99 -4.82 -8.87 -27.87
C GLN A 99 -5.07 -10.12 -27.03
N THR A 100 -4.03 -10.58 -26.32
CA THR A 100 -4.16 -11.63 -25.31
C THR A 100 -5.23 -11.20 -24.31
N PRO A 101 -6.27 -12.01 -24.04
CA PRO A 101 -7.40 -11.60 -23.23
C PRO A 101 -6.95 -11.34 -21.79
N SER A 102 -6.71 -10.07 -21.43
CA SER A 102 -6.15 -9.67 -20.14
C SER A 102 -7.25 -9.51 -19.09
N LEU A 103 -7.18 -10.29 -18.01
CA LEU A 103 -8.07 -10.16 -16.86
C LEU A 103 -7.94 -8.77 -16.21
N SER A 104 -9.06 -8.09 -15.92
CA SER A 104 -9.10 -6.85 -15.13
C SER A 104 -9.89 -7.06 -13.84
N LEU A 105 -9.30 -6.67 -12.69
CA LEU A 105 -9.88 -6.86 -11.35
C LEU A 105 -10.54 -5.57 -10.80
N GLY A 106 -11.05 -4.68 -11.65
CA GLY A 106 -11.66 -3.39 -11.25
C GLY A 106 -10.67 -2.36 -10.69
N GLU A 107 -11.14 -1.19 -10.26
CA GLU A 107 -10.27 -0.13 -9.69
C GLU A 107 -10.34 -0.08 -8.16
N LEU A 108 -9.24 0.31 -7.50
CA LEU A 108 -9.20 0.51 -6.05
C LEU A 108 -9.71 1.92 -5.72
N ASN A 109 -10.84 2.00 -5.04
CA ASN A 109 -11.46 3.25 -4.59
C ASN A 109 -11.41 3.37 -3.07
N THR A 110 -11.21 4.59 -2.56
CA THR A 110 -11.31 4.91 -1.13
C THR A 110 -12.68 5.52 -0.84
N ASP A 111 -13.46 4.86 0.01
CA ASP A 111 -14.75 5.36 0.51
C ASP A 111 -14.59 6.12 1.84
N PHE A 112 -15.49 7.06 2.13
CA PHE A 112 -15.49 7.87 3.35
C PHE A 112 -16.72 7.56 4.20
N ASP A 113 -16.49 6.87 5.32
CA ASP A 113 -17.56 6.31 6.17
C ASP A 113 -18.38 7.38 6.91
N ASN A 114 -19.71 7.29 6.76
CA ASN A 114 -20.69 8.23 7.28
C ASN A 114 -21.62 7.64 8.37
N ASN A 115 -21.51 6.37 8.78
CA ASN A 115 -22.31 5.84 9.90
C ASN A 115 -21.67 4.62 10.60
N LYS A 116 -21.31 4.79 11.88
CA LYS A 116 -20.46 3.83 12.61
C LYS A 116 -21.24 2.80 13.44
N LEU A 117 -21.23 1.56 12.95
CA LEU A 117 -21.33 0.34 13.75
C LEU A 117 -20.21 -0.61 13.28
N THR A 118 -19.12 -0.71 14.04
CA THR A 118 -17.99 -1.58 13.69
C THR A 118 -18.34 -3.03 14.02
N PRO A 119 -18.45 -3.94 13.03
CA PRO A 119 -18.74 -5.34 13.30
C PRO A 119 -17.57 -6.02 14.02
N GLN A 120 -17.87 -7.03 14.85
CA GLN A 120 -16.85 -7.84 15.50
C GLN A 120 -16.06 -8.63 14.44
N ALA A 121 -14.75 -8.81 14.67
CA ALA A 121 -13.91 -9.62 13.80
C ALA A 121 -14.39 -11.07 13.74
N ASP A 122 -14.34 -11.67 12.55
CA ASP A 122 -14.60 -13.09 12.34
C ASP A 122 -13.68 -13.97 13.22
N LYS A 123 -14.22 -15.07 13.73
CA LYS A 123 -13.57 -15.92 14.75
C LYS A 123 -12.35 -16.66 14.20
N GLU A 124 -12.42 -17.17 12.96
CA GLU A 124 -11.32 -17.91 12.34
C GLU A 124 -10.16 -16.99 11.96
N ARG A 125 -10.48 -15.82 11.40
CA ARG A 125 -9.51 -14.74 11.15
C ARG A 125 -8.86 -14.27 12.45
N LEU A 126 -9.64 -14.07 13.52
CA LEU A 126 -9.12 -13.64 14.82
C LEU A 126 -8.19 -14.70 15.45
N ALA A 127 -8.55 -15.98 15.39
CA ALA A 127 -7.69 -17.07 15.86
C ALA A 127 -6.34 -17.09 15.10
N THR A 128 -6.38 -16.92 13.78
CA THR A 128 -5.18 -16.83 12.93
C THR A 128 -4.31 -15.62 13.30
N LEU A 129 -4.91 -14.45 13.50
CA LEU A 129 -4.20 -13.23 13.90
C LEU A 129 -3.60 -13.34 15.31
N ASN A 130 -4.28 -13.99 16.25
CA ASN A 130 -3.75 -14.24 17.60
C ASN A 130 -2.51 -15.14 17.57
N ARG A 131 -2.54 -16.21 16.76
CA ARG A 131 -1.38 -17.09 16.51
C ARG A 131 -0.20 -16.31 15.92
N LEU A 132 -0.44 -15.48 14.91
CA LEU A 132 0.61 -14.67 14.25
C LEU A 132 1.18 -13.58 15.17
N GLN A 133 0.37 -13.01 16.05
CA GLN A 133 0.79 -12.01 17.04
C GLN A 133 1.53 -12.61 18.24
N GLN A 134 1.47 -13.94 18.42
CA GLN A 134 2.15 -14.70 19.47
C GLN A 134 1.86 -14.21 20.90
N PHE A 135 0.62 -13.77 21.19
CA PHE A 135 0.24 -13.21 22.51
C PHE A 135 0.56 -14.12 23.71
N GLU A 136 0.45 -15.44 23.52
CA GLU A 136 0.69 -16.46 24.54
C GLU A 136 2.20 -16.74 24.76
N SER A 137 3.08 -16.14 23.96
CA SER A 137 4.53 -16.32 24.00
C SER A 137 5.23 -15.04 24.44
N PRO A 138 6.34 -15.12 25.23
CA PRO A 138 7.18 -13.95 25.50
C PRO A 138 7.77 -13.31 24.23
N ALA A 139 7.74 -14.03 23.10
CA ALA A 139 8.16 -13.53 21.79
C ALA A 139 7.17 -12.55 21.12
N TRP A 140 6.01 -12.23 21.72
CA TRP A 140 5.06 -11.22 21.19
C TRP A 140 5.73 -9.87 20.85
N LYS A 141 6.75 -9.49 21.63
CA LYS A 141 7.56 -8.28 21.44
C LYS A 141 8.66 -8.43 20.37
N GLY A 142 9.02 -9.66 20.02
CA GLY A 142 10.14 -10.02 19.16
C GLY A 142 9.80 -10.11 17.66
N ILE A 143 8.61 -9.70 17.23
CA ILE A 143 8.16 -9.85 15.82
C ILE A 143 8.92 -8.89 14.92
N ARG A 144 10.07 -9.36 14.40
CA ARG A 144 10.93 -8.62 13.50
C ARG A 144 10.23 -8.43 12.16
N TYR A 145 9.84 -7.21 11.84
CA TYR A 145 9.22 -6.87 10.56
C TYR A 145 10.06 -6.01 9.62
N LYS A 146 11.11 -5.34 10.12
CA LYS A 146 11.90 -4.37 9.33
C LYS A 146 12.49 -4.96 8.04
N LYS A 147 12.93 -6.22 8.06
CA LYS A 147 13.44 -6.92 6.87
C LYS A 147 12.33 -7.15 5.82
N SER A 148 11.14 -7.54 6.25
CA SER A 148 9.98 -7.76 5.37
C SER A 148 9.45 -6.44 4.82
N LEU A 149 9.42 -5.38 5.65
CA LEU A 149 9.08 -4.03 5.22
C LEU A 149 10.07 -3.49 4.18
N GLN A 150 11.38 -3.76 4.34
CA GLN A 150 12.41 -3.31 3.40
C GLN A 150 12.18 -3.83 1.97
N ALA A 151 11.61 -5.04 1.81
CA ALA A 151 11.26 -5.56 0.49
C ALA A 151 10.22 -4.66 -0.22
N PHE A 152 9.15 -4.28 0.47
CA PHE A 152 8.12 -3.39 -0.10
C PHE A 152 8.52 -1.91 -0.13
N MET A 153 9.54 -1.50 0.63
CA MET A 153 10.14 -0.17 0.58
C MET A 153 11.21 0.00 -0.50
N ALA A 154 11.54 -1.05 -1.27
CA ALA A 154 12.41 -0.90 -2.45
C ALA A 154 11.73 -0.10 -3.57
N THR A 155 10.40 -0.23 -3.69
CA THR A 155 9.55 0.53 -4.63
C THR A 155 8.30 1.02 -3.87
N PRO A 156 8.44 1.98 -2.94
CA PRO A 156 7.35 2.33 -2.03
C PRO A 156 6.24 3.09 -2.77
N GLY A 157 4.98 2.76 -2.50
CA GLY A 157 3.82 3.40 -3.13
C GLY A 157 3.65 4.87 -2.72
N PHE A 158 4.23 5.26 -1.59
CA PHE A 158 4.33 6.63 -1.11
C PHE A 158 5.75 6.92 -0.62
N THR A 159 6.29 8.09 -0.96
CA THR A 159 7.55 8.58 -0.39
C THR A 159 7.31 9.13 1.01
N PRO A 160 8.17 8.83 2.02
CA PRO A 160 8.03 9.41 3.35
C PRO A 160 8.03 10.94 3.31
N LEU A 161 7.05 11.56 3.96
CA LEU A 161 6.97 13.00 4.12
C LEU A 161 8.20 13.52 4.87
N LYS A 162 8.72 14.63 4.37
CA LYS A 162 9.75 15.42 5.06
C LYS A 162 9.11 16.66 5.63
N VAL A 163 9.54 17.08 6.81
CA VAL A 163 9.24 18.43 7.29
C VAL A 163 9.97 19.42 6.38
N ASN A 164 9.24 20.42 5.90
CA ASN A 164 9.77 21.58 5.19
C ASN A 164 11.01 22.15 5.88
N ASP A 165 12.05 22.49 5.11
CA ASP A 165 13.33 22.96 5.65
C ASP A 165 13.16 24.23 6.48
N GLU A 166 12.21 25.10 6.12
CA GLU A 166 11.86 26.31 6.88
C GLU A 166 11.30 26.00 8.27
N LEU A 167 10.66 24.84 8.45
CA LEU A 167 10.01 24.40 9.68
C LEU A 167 10.83 23.36 10.46
N CYS A 168 12.01 22.97 9.97
CA CYS A 168 12.81 21.90 10.59
C CYS A 168 13.15 22.17 12.07
N HIS A 169 13.36 23.43 12.44
CA HIS A 169 13.66 23.87 13.80
C HIS A 169 12.50 23.64 14.79
N LEU A 170 11.25 23.66 14.31
CA LEU A 170 10.06 23.33 15.09
C LEU A 170 9.91 21.82 15.34
N ASN A 171 10.53 20.99 14.50
CA ASN A 171 10.54 19.53 14.67
C ASN A 171 11.66 19.08 15.63
N THR A 172 11.71 19.69 16.82
CA THR A 172 12.74 19.41 17.84
C THR A 172 12.52 18.08 18.58
N SER A 173 11.38 17.41 18.35
CA SER A 173 10.99 16.19 19.05
C SER A 173 11.09 14.96 18.15
N LYS A 174 11.23 13.78 18.74
CA LYS A 174 11.28 12.52 17.98
C LYS A 174 9.94 12.26 17.30
N ASP A 175 9.92 12.22 15.98
CA ASP A 175 8.73 11.85 15.22
C ASP A 175 8.43 10.34 15.35
N TYR A 176 7.35 10.03 16.09
CA TYR A 176 6.84 8.67 16.27
C TYR A 176 5.87 8.25 15.14
N LEU A 177 5.37 9.19 14.35
CA LEU A 177 4.44 8.96 13.25
C LEU A 177 5.17 8.62 11.95
N ALA A 178 6.33 9.19 11.66
CA ALA A 178 7.17 8.86 10.48
C ALA A 178 7.40 7.34 10.33
N SER A 179 7.64 6.61 11.43
CA SER A 179 7.79 5.15 11.39
C SER A 179 6.49 4.40 11.06
N THR A 180 5.34 4.99 11.37
CA THR A 180 4.02 4.45 11.02
C THR A 180 3.68 4.76 9.57
N GLU A 181 4.00 5.96 9.09
CA GLU A 181 3.87 6.36 7.70
C GLU A 181 4.69 5.47 6.76
N GLN A 182 5.96 5.17 7.10
CA GLN A 182 6.79 4.22 6.36
C GLN A 182 6.16 2.82 6.25
N VAL A 183 5.48 2.37 7.31
CA VAL A 183 4.73 1.09 7.29
C VAL A 183 3.51 1.19 6.39
N LEU A 184 2.76 2.30 6.42
CA LEU A 184 1.63 2.53 5.52
C LEU A 184 2.09 2.56 4.05
N ALA A 185 3.17 3.25 3.72
CA ALA A 185 3.78 3.28 2.39
C ALA A 185 4.17 1.89 1.88
N GLY A 186 4.81 1.07 2.72
CA GLY A 186 5.17 -0.31 2.39
C GLY A 186 3.94 -1.22 2.23
N LEU A 187 2.93 -1.09 3.11
CA LEU A 187 1.68 -1.87 3.01
C LEU A 187 0.86 -1.48 1.78
N SER A 188 0.85 -0.19 1.39
CA SER A 188 0.21 0.25 0.15
C SER A 188 0.85 -0.39 -1.08
N ASN A 189 2.19 -0.44 -1.15
CA ASN A 189 2.86 -1.19 -2.23
C ASN A 189 2.56 -2.70 -2.16
N ALA A 190 2.61 -3.31 -0.97
CA ALA A 190 2.32 -4.74 -0.82
C ALA A 190 0.91 -5.13 -1.33
N VAL A 191 -0.11 -4.29 -1.12
CA VAL A 191 -1.47 -4.47 -1.66
C VAL A 191 -1.49 -4.37 -3.19
N LEU A 192 -0.75 -3.43 -3.78
CA LEU A 192 -0.64 -3.30 -5.24
C LEU A 192 0.08 -4.50 -5.87
N GLU A 193 1.19 -4.95 -5.27
CA GLU A 193 1.90 -6.17 -5.68
C GLU A 193 1.00 -7.41 -5.57
N HIS A 194 0.29 -7.59 -4.46
CA HIS A 194 -0.63 -8.72 -4.28
C HIS A 194 -1.69 -8.74 -5.39
N ARG A 195 -2.27 -7.59 -5.72
CA ARG A 195 -3.23 -7.44 -6.81
C ARG A 195 -2.63 -7.81 -8.17
N GLN A 196 -1.41 -7.35 -8.47
CA GLN A 196 -0.70 -7.70 -9.70
C GLN A 196 -0.41 -9.21 -9.78
N MET A 197 0.06 -9.82 -8.68
CA MET A 197 0.31 -11.26 -8.61
C MET A 197 -0.97 -12.08 -8.77
N LEU A 198 -2.10 -11.62 -8.22
CA LEU A 198 -3.41 -12.27 -8.39
C LEU A 198 -3.87 -12.21 -9.84
N GLN A 199 -3.79 -11.04 -10.47
CA GLN A 199 -4.12 -10.84 -11.88
C GLN A 199 -3.26 -11.73 -12.79
N PHE A 200 -1.94 -11.77 -12.56
CA PHE A 200 -1.00 -12.61 -13.29
C PHE A 200 -1.25 -14.12 -13.08
N GLY A 201 -1.52 -14.54 -11.84
CA GLY A 201 -1.81 -15.94 -11.52
C GLY A 201 -3.09 -16.44 -12.19
N LEU A 202 -4.16 -15.64 -12.15
CA LEU A 202 -5.41 -15.95 -12.84
C LEU A 202 -5.23 -15.97 -14.36
N GLN A 203 -4.49 -15.00 -14.93
CA GLN A 203 -4.14 -15.01 -16.35
C GLN A 203 -3.37 -16.27 -16.75
N THR A 204 -2.39 -16.69 -15.92
CA THR A 204 -1.59 -17.90 -16.14
C THR A 204 -2.44 -19.18 -16.17
N ILE A 205 -3.56 -19.21 -15.43
CA ILE A 205 -4.51 -20.32 -15.46
C ILE A 205 -5.37 -20.27 -16.73
N ILE A 206 -5.87 -19.10 -17.11
CA ILE A 206 -6.66 -18.89 -18.36
C ILE A 206 -5.83 -19.25 -19.59
N ASP A 207 -4.59 -18.76 -19.66
CA ASP A 207 -3.64 -19.04 -20.75
C ASP A 207 -3.30 -20.53 -20.85
N TRP A 208 -3.16 -21.22 -19.72
CA TRP A 208 -2.92 -22.67 -19.69
C TRP A 208 -4.15 -23.45 -20.17
N ALA A 209 -5.35 -23.14 -19.64
CA ALA A 209 -6.59 -23.79 -20.05
C ALA A 209 -6.90 -23.58 -21.54
N SER A 210 -6.53 -22.41 -22.09
CA SER A 210 -6.69 -22.08 -23.51
C SER A 210 -5.69 -22.81 -24.42
N LYS A 211 -4.51 -23.19 -23.90
CA LYS A 211 -3.45 -23.89 -24.64
C LYS A 211 -3.54 -25.42 -24.54
N SER A 212 -4.06 -25.94 -23.43
CA SER A 212 -4.19 -27.38 -23.15
C SER A 212 -5.66 -27.77 -22.85
N PRO A 213 -6.61 -27.60 -23.79
CA PRO A 213 -8.02 -27.92 -23.55
C PRO A 213 -8.27 -29.41 -23.28
N GLU A 214 -7.45 -30.31 -23.83
CA GLU A 214 -7.57 -31.77 -23.62
C GLU A 214 -7.10 -32.21 -22.23
N GLU A 215 -6.20 -31.44 -21.59
CA GLU A 215 -5.75 -31.72 -20.22
C GLU A 215 -6.74 -31.20 -19.17
N LEU A 216 -7.68 -30.32 -19.54
CA LEU A 216 -8.54 -29.55 -18.64
C LEU A 216 -9.61 -30.42 -17.94
N ASN A 217 -9.22 -31.01 -16.82
CA ASN A 217 -10.09 -31.73 -15.90
C ASN A 217 -10.01 -31.15 -14.47
N PRO A 218 -10.98 -31.41 -13.57
CA PRO A 218 -11.02 -30.81 -12.22
C PRO A 218 -9.73 -31.02 -11.40
N ASN A 219 -9.08 -32.18 -11.51
CA ASN A 219 -7.85 -32.48 -10.78
C ASN A 219 -6.67 -31.66 -11.34
N SER A 220 -6.52 -31.60 -12.66
CA SER A 220 -5.49 -30.77 -13.31
C SER A 220 -5.64 -29.28 -13.00
N LEU A 221 -6.88 -28.79 -12.91
CA LEU A 221 -7.19 -27.41 -12.55
C LEU A 221 -6.87 -27.13 -11.08
N PHE A 222 -7.24 -28.05 -10.17
CA PHE A 222 -6.87 -27.96 -8.76
C PHE A 222 -5.34 -27.94 -8.57
N ASP A 223 -4.62 -28.81 -9.27
CA ASP A 223 -3.16 -28.83 -9.30
C ASP A 223 -2.58 -27.51 -9.83
N LYS A 224 -3.15 -26.96 -10.91
CA LYS A 224 -2.70 -25.69 -11.48
C LYS A 224 -2.92 -24.53 -10.52
N ILE A 225 -4.10 -24.44 -9.90
CA ILE A 225 -4.44 -23.44 -8.86
C ILE A 225 -3.47 -23.57 -7.68
N SER A 226 -3.28 -24.78 -7.18
CA SER A 226 -2.39 -25.06 -6.04
C SER A 226 -0.93 -24.72 -6.34
N ARG A 227 -0.44 -24.97 -7.56
CA ARG A 227 0.91 -24.55 -8.00
C ARG A 227 1.04 -23.04 -8.22
N THR A 228 -0.07 -22.33 -8.45
CA THR A 228 -0.08 -20.89 -8.73
C THR A 228 -0.25 -20.03 -7.47
N PHE A 229 -1.02 -20.52 -6.49
CA PHE A 229 -1.40 -19.78 -5.27
C PHE A 229 -1.03 -20.47 -3.95
N GLY A 230 -0.49 -21.69 -3.99
CA GLY A 230 -0.19 -22.50 -2.82
C GLY A 230 1.02 -22.02 -2.01
N PRO A 231 1.41 -22.79 -0.97
CA PRO A 231 2.64 -22.51 -0.22
C PRO A 231 3.86 -22.50 -1.15
N GLU A 232 4.90 -21.77 -0.74
CA GLU A 232 6.10 -21.43 -1.53
C GLU A 232 5.93 -20.45 -2.71
N THR A 233 4.72 -20.14 -3.16
CA THR A 233 4.49 -19.18 -4.26
C THR A 233 4.81 -17.73 -3.85
N PRO A 234 5.14 -16.83 -4.80
CA PRO A 234 5.40 -15.42 -4.51
C PRO A 234 4.22 -14.70 -3.83
N ILE A 235 2.99 -15.00 -4.25
CA ILE A 235 1.77 -14.39 -3.68
C ILE A 235 1.49 -14.86 -2.24
N TYR A 236 1.77 -16.13 -1.93
CA TYR A 236 1.73 -16.63 -0.56
C TYR A 236 2.78 -15.91 0.32
N LYS A 237 4.02 -15.82 -0.17
CA LYS A 237 5.12 -15.15 0.53
C LYS A 237 4.87 -13.65 0.75
N ASN A 238 4.32 -12.94 -0.24
CA ASN A 238 3.88 -11.54 -0.11
C ASN A 238 2.80 -11.41 0.99
N SER A 239 1.83 -12.32 1.03
CA SER A 239 0.78 -12.34 2.05
C SER A 239 1.33 -12.56 3.46
N GLU A 240 2.24 -13.52 3.64
CA GLU A 240 2.92 -13.76 4.93
C GLU A 240 3.76 -12.55 5.38
N GLN A 241 4.55 -11.96 4.47
CA GLN A 241 5.35 -10.77 4.76
C GLN A 241 4.48 -9.57 5.14
N THR A 242 3.34 -9.38 4.45
CA THR A 242 2.36 -8.33 4.78
C THR A 242 1.80 -8.51 6.18
N LEU A 243 1.37 -9.73 6.54
CA LEU A 243 0.88 -10.04 7.88
C LEU A 243 1.97 -9.89 8.95
N GLN A 244 3.21 -10.29 8.66
CA GLN A 244 4.37 -10.09 9.54
C GLN A 244 4.63 -8.60 9.81
N ILE A 245 4.44 -7.73 8.82
CA ILE A 245 4.55 -6.26 8.98
C ILE A 245 3.45 -5.72 9.88
N ILE A 246 2.20 -6.14 9.66
CA ILE A 246 1.06 -5.72 10.47
C ILE A 246 1.24 -6.16 11.93
N CYS A 247 1.52 -7.46 12.18
CA CYS A 247 1.75 -7.98 13.52
C CYS A 247 3.00 -7.37 14.18
N GLY A 248 4.07 -7.14 13.41
CA GLY A 248 5.29 -6.50 13.89
C GLY A 248 5.07 -5.05 14.33
N LYS A 249 4.50 -4.20 13.48
CA LYS A 249 4.19 -2.82 13.84
C LYS A 249 3.14 -2.74 14.96
N ARG A 250 2.17 -3.65 14.99
CA ARG A 250 1.22 -3.77 16.11
C ARG A 250 1.91 -4.12 17.43
N SER A 251 2.92 -5.00 17.42
CA SER A 251 3.71 -5.32 18.63
C SER A 251 4.46 -4.09 19.17
N GLU A 252 5.06 -3.29 18.29
CA GLU A 252 5.72 -2.03 18.63
C GLU A 252 4.72 -1.01 19.21
N CYS A 253 3.55 -0.83 18.59
CA CYS A 253 2.49 0.03 19.11
C CYS A 253 1.98 -0.44 20.50
N ILE A 254 1.87 -1.75 20.72
CA ILE A 254 1.50 -2.32 22.04
C ILE A 254 2.59 -2.03 23.07
N GLU A 255 3.88 -2.21 22.72
CA GLU A 255 5.00 -1.87 23.60
C GLU A 255 5.00 -0.38 23.98
N ILE A 256 4.92 0.53 23.00
CA ILE A 256 4.92 1.98 23.24
C ILE A 256 3.74 2.38 24.15
N ARG A 257 2.54 1.83 23.92
CA ARG A 257 1.36 2.09 24.76
C ARG A 257 1.54 1.53 26.19
N ARG A 258 2.08 0.32 26.34
CA ARG A 258 2.38 -0.27 27.66
C ARG A 258 3.43 0.56 28.41
N ASP A 259 4.51 0.96 27.75
CA ASP A 259 5.56 1.77 28.36
C ASP A 259 5.06 3.18 28.73
N HIS A 260 4.11 3.74 27.99
CA HIS A 260 3.43 4.96 28.40
C HIS A 260 2.64 4.77 29.71
N VAL A 261 1.86 3.69 29.85
CA VAL A 261 1.14 3.37 31.11
C VAL A 261 2.12 3.11 32.25
N LEU A 262 3.19 2.34 32.01
CA LEU A 262 4.21 2.03 33.01
C LEU A 262 5.04 3.25 33.44
N LYS A 263 5.09 4.33 32.65
CA LYS A 263 5.69 5.61 33.08
C LYS A 263 4.89 6.29 34.19
N GLN A 264 3.58 6.08 34.26
CA GLN A 264 2.71 6.64 35.31
C GLN A 264 2.77 5.85 36.64
N VAL A 265 3.28 4.61 36.61
CA VAL A 265 3.46 3.80 37.82
C VAL A 265 4.67 4.31 38.60
N THR A 266 4.41 4.85 39.79
CA THR A 266 5.43 5.41 40.70
C THR A 266 6.29 4.34 41.39
N ASN A 267 5.69 3.21 41.78
CA ASN A 267 6.37 2.12 42.46
C ASN A 267 7.21 1.27 41.48
N THR A 268 8.54 1.32 41.59
CA THR A 268 9.49 0.61 40.73
C THR A 268 9.30 -0.91 40.73
N ASN A 269 9.01 -1.52 41.88
CA ASN A 269 8.81 -2.97 41.99
C ASN A 269 7.52 -3.39 41.27
N LEU A 270 6.42 -2.67 41.52
CA LEU A 270 5.16 -2.90 40.80
C LEU A 270 5.32 -2.69 39.29
N LYS A 271 6.05 -1.66 38.88
CA LYS A 271 6.35 -1.39 37.47
C LYS A 271 7.13 -2.52 36.81
N ALA A 272 8.06 -3.15 37.52
CA ALA A 272 8.76 -4.35 37.06
C ALA A 272 7.81 -5.55 36.91
N THR A 273 6.96 -5.82 37.91
CA THR A 273 5.96 -6.90 37.85
C THR A 273 4.98 -6.71 36.70
N LEU A 274 4.43 -5.50 36.51
CA LEU A 274 3.52 -5.17 35.40
C LEU A 274 4.20 -5.26 34.03
N ARG A 275 5.53 -5.03 33.94
CA ARG A 275 6.28 -5.21 32.69
C ARG A 275 6.24 -6.65 32.20
N ASN A 276 6.16 -7.63 33.11
CA ASN A 276 6.15 -9.06 32.83
C ASN A 276 4.75 -9.62 32.48
N VAL A 277 3.66 -8.93 32.83
CA VAL A 277 2.30 -9.32 32.44
C VAL A 277 2.17 -9.24 30.91
N PRO A 278 1.88 -10.31 30.15
CA PRO A 278 1.77 -10.24 28.69
C PRO A 278 0.54 -9.42 28.24
N PRO A 279 0.51 -8.85 27.03
CA PRO A 279 -0.71 -8.32 26.41
C PRO A 279 -1.63 -9.44 25.92
N SER A 280 -2.88 -9.11 25.58
CA SER A 280 -3.82 -10.01 24.90
C SER A 280 -4.42 -9.37 23.66
N ALA A 281 -5.31 -10.09 22.97
CA ALA A 281 -6.03 -9.58 21.79
C ALA A 281 -6.78 -8.27 22.04
N GLU A 282 -7.33 -8.12 23.25
CA GLU A 282 -8.20 -7.01 23.68
C GLU A 282 -7.50 -6.04 24.63
N PHE A 283 -6.60 -6.51 25.50
CA PHE A 283 -6.04 -5.71 26.59
C PHE A 283 -4.53 -5.52 26.47
N LEU A 284 -4.05 -4.31 26.80
CA LEU A 284 -2.62 -4.01 26.87
C LEU A 284 -1.89 -4.87 27.93
N PHE A 285 -2.62 -5.36 28.92
CA PHE A 285 -2.16 -6.28 29.96
C PHE A 285 -3.26 -7.35 30.13
N SER A 286 -2.91 -8.63 30.00
CA SER A 286 -3.88 -9.73 30.09
C SER A 286 -4.56 -9.76 31.46
N LYS A 287 -5.89 -9.87 31.46
CA LYS A 287 -6.72 -9.87 32.69
C LYS A 287 -6.28 -10.96 33.66
N ASP A 288 -6.04 -12.17 33.15
CA ASP A 288 -5.76 -13.35 33.97
C ASP A 288 -4.45 -13.22 34.78
N ALA A 289 -3.44 -12.60 34.17
CA ALA A 289 -2.15 -12.33 34.82
C ALA A 289 -2.16 -11.00 35.63
N LEU A 290 -3.05 -10.05 35.32
CA LEU A 290 -3.14 -8.77 36.01
C LEU A 290 -3.98 -8.85 37.31
N LEU A 291 -5.06 -9.63 37.32
CA LEU A 291 -6.00 -9.71 38.44
C LEU A 291 -5.34 -10.15 39.76
N PRO A 292 -4.46 -11.18 39.81
CA PRO A 292 -3.76 -11.56 41.05
C PRO A 292 -2.87 -10.44 41.60
N ILE A 293 -2.24 -9.66 40.72
CA ILE A 293 -1.40 -8.52 41.11
C ILE A 293 -2.27 -7.43 41.75
N ILE A 294 -3.41 -7.08 41.13
CA ILE A 294 -4.35 -6.10 41.69
C ILE A 294 -4.90 -6.57 43.05
N GLN A 295 -5.23 -7.86 43.19
CA GLN A 295 -5.68 -8.43 44.47
C GLN A 295 -4.61 -8.32 45.56
N SER A 296 -3.34 -8.59 45.24
CA SER A 296 -2.22 -8.45 46.19
C SER A 296 -1.97 -7.01 46.68
N LEU A 297 -2.48 -6.02 45.95
CA LEU A 297 -2.36 -4.58 46.26
C LEU A 297 -3.57 -4.02 47.02
N GLY A 298 -4.42 -4.87 47.62
CA GLY A 298 -5.65 -4.44 48.29
C GLY A 298 -6.83 -4.18 47.35
N GLY A 299 -6.75 -4.67 46.10
CA GLY A 299 -7.84 -4.61 45.14
C GLY A 299 -8.03 -3.27 44.43
N LEU A 300 -9.10 -3.18 43.63
CA LEU A 300 -9.41 -2.00 42.80
C LEU A 300 -9.61 -0.71 43.62
N ALA A 301 -9.92 -0.81 44.91
CA ALA A 301 -10.13 0.34 45.80
C ALA A 301 -8.84 1.12 46.13
N GLN A 302 -7.66 0.48 46.08
CA GLN A 302 -6.37 1.14 46.34
C GLN A 302 -5.61 1.47 45.05
N TYR A 303 -5.98 0.85 43.92
CA TYR A 303 -5.34 1.01 42.62
C TYR A 303 -5.17 2.48 42.14
N PRO A 304 -6.13 3.41 42.32
CA PRO A 304 -5.98 4.80 41.88
C PRO A 304 -4.81 5.54 42.55
N LYS A 305 -4.51 5.22 43.81
CA LYS A 305 -3.47 5.91 44.61
C LYS A 305 -2.04 5.63 44.13
N LEU A 306 -1.86 4.62 43.26
CA LEU A 306 -0.56 4.28 42.66
C LEU A 306 -0.18 5.20 41.49
N PHE A 307 -1.15 5.95 40.94
CA PHE A 307 -1.02 6.84 39.77
C PHE A 307 -1.19 8.33 40.12
N GLU A 308 -1.24 8.68 41.42
CA GLU A 308 -1.76 9.94 41.96
C GLU A 308 -0.85 11.18 41.76
N LYS A 309 0.07 11.15 40.78
CA LYS A 309 1.00 12.25 40.44
C LYS A 309 0.64 13.06 39.18
N THR A 310 -0.50 12.78 38.54
CA THR A 310 -1.00 13.59 37.41
C THR A 310 -2.41 14.13 37.69
N GLY A 311 -2.63 15.41 37.42
CA GLY A 311 -3.89 16.11 37.64
C GLY A 311 -5.07 15.62 36.79
N PRO A 312 -6.24 16.27 36.90
CA PRO A 312 -7.57 15.67 36.61
C PRO A 312 -7.88 15.31 35.15
N HIS A 313 -6.96 15.51 34.19
CA HIS A 313 -7.23 15.34 32.76
C HIS A 313 -7.02 13.94 32.19
N ILE A 314 -6.44 12.98 32.94
CA ILE A 314 -6.05 11.65 32.37
C ILE A 314 -6.90 10.47 32.91
N ILE A 315 -7.71 10.68 33.96
CA ILE A 315 -8.56 9.63 34.55
C ILE A 315 -9.57 9.06 33.54
N ASN A 316 -10.03 9.87 32.59
CA ASN A 316 -10.99 9.47 31.55
C ASN A 316 -10.46 8.41 30.56
N THR A 317 -9.14 8.24 30.39
CA THR A 317 -8.58 7.25 29.46
C THR A 317 -8.58 5.84 30.06
N ILE A 318 -8.60 5.69 31.39
CA ILE A 318 -8.56 4.38 32.07
C ILE A 318 -9.97 3.81 32.27
N TYR A 319 -11.00 4.66 32.39
CA TYR A 319 -12.40 4.23 32.49
C TYR A 319 -12.92 3.45 31.27
N PHE A 320 -12.26 3.56 30.11
CA PHE A 320 -12.58 2.81 28.90
C PHE A 320 -12.14 1.33 28.91
N ILE A 321 -11.50 0.84 29.99
CA ILE A 321 -11.11 -0.57 30.14
C ILE A 321 -12.22 -1.41 30.82
N SER A 322 -13.32 -0.78 31.26
CA SER A 322 -14.38 -1.41 32.07
C SER A 322 -15.81 -1.24 31.54
N LYS A 323 -15.99 -1.12 30.22
CA LYS A 323 -17.25 -1.37 29.52
C LYS A 323 -16.99 -2.19 28.27
#